data_AF-A0A969G8J5-F1
#
_entry.id   AF-A0A969G8J5-F1
#
_cell.length_a   1.000
_cell.length_b   1.000
_cell.length_c   1.000
_cell.angle_alpha   90.00
_cell.angle_beta   90.00
_cell.angle_gamma   90.00
#
_symmetry.space_group_name_H-M   'P 1'
#
loop_
_entity.id
_entity.type
_entity.pdbx_description
1 polymer ?
#
loop_
_entity_poly.entity_id
_entity_poly.type
_entity_poly.pdbx_seq_one_letter_code
_entity_poly.pdbx_strand_id
1 'polypeptide(L)'
;MTYKIRFQNVGNDLVNRVVLRDELPEGLDVTTLIRGAASHPYQFRIEGERTLVWTFDNINLPDSTSNEAESHGFATFKITPKLDLADGTELPNKAEIYFDNSAVVITNTVINTIGEPADVKPGDMAIFPNPMGDYATIRIVPRQLNLNEEEIQSIEIFTPLGVKVVSLDSLTGTRVTVARGELAAGYYFVRVKSNKGILYTGKLLVK
;
A
#
# COMPACT_ATOMS: atom_id res chain seq x y z
N MET A 1 -2.45 0.66 -3.22
CA MET A 1 -1.09 1.18 -2.97
C MET A 1 -1.03 2.63 -3.44
N THR A 2 -0.20 3.45 -2.81
CA THR A 2 -0.01 4.86 -3.18
C THR A 2 1.46 5.10 -3.48
N TYR A 3 1.74 5.71 -4.63
CA TYR A 3 3.09 6.00 -5.11
C TYR A 3 3.30 7.51 -5.19
N LYS A 4 4.54 7.94 -4.95
CA LYS A 4 4.99 9.34 -5.10
C LYS A 4 6.34 9.36 -5.81
N ILE A 5 6.34 9.83 -7.05
CA ILE A 5 7.55 10.11 -7.81
C ILE A 5 7.99 11.52 -7.47
N ARG A 6 9.26 11.71 -7.10
CA ARG A 6 9.88 13.01 -6.82
C ARG A 6 11.01 13.26 -7.81
N PHE A 7 11.21 14.51 -8.17
CA PHE A 7 12.30 14.95 -9.03
C PHE A 7 12.82 16.31 -8.55
N GLN A 8 14.08 16.60 -8.85
CA GLN A 8 14.71 17.88 -8.55
C GLN A 8 15.63 18.27 -9.71
N ASN A 9 15.65 19.55 -10.07
CA ASN A 9 16.64 20.10 -11.00
C ASN A 9 17.96 20.39 -10.26
N VAL A 10 18.87 19.42 -10.30
CA VAL A 10 20.23 19.55 -9.76
C VAL A 10 21.25 20.04 -10.79
N GLY A 11 20.79 20.42 -11.99
CA GLY A 11 21.62 21.06 -13.01
C GLY A 11 21.94 22.51 -12.66
N ASN A 12 22.35 23.27 -13.67
CA ASN A 12 22.68 24.70 -13.53
C ASN A 12 21.78 25.61 -14.40
N ASP A 13 20.88 25.02 -15.18
CA ASP A 13 20.00 25.73 -16.12
C ASP A 13 18.52 25.50 -15.75
N LEU A 14 17.67 26.43 -16.17
CA LEU A 14 16.21 26.32 -16.04
C LEU A 14 15.68 25.14 -16.87
N VAL A 15 14.92 24.25 -16.24
CA VAL A 15 14.22 23.17 -16.95
C VAL A 15 12.83 23.62 -17.38
N ASN A 16 12.50 23.42 -18.66
CA ASN A 16 11.22 23.84 -19.23
C ASN A 16 10.24 22.69 -19.39
N ARG A 17 10.74 21.45 -19.56
CA ARG A 17 9.93 20.25 -19.67
C ARG A 17 10.44 19.12 -18.79
N VAL A 18 9.55 18.51 -18.03
CA VAL A 18 9.80 17.24 -17.34
C VAL A 18 8.82 16.18 -17.83
N VAL A 19 9.32 15.01 -18.21
CA VAL A 19 8.48 13.85 -18.53
C VAL A 19 8.78 12.74 -17.52
N LEU A 20 7.75 12.25 -16.85
CA LEU A 20 7.82 11.06 -16.01
C LEU A 20 7.22 9.88 -16.78
N ARG A 21 7.93 8.76 -16.85
CA ARG A 21 7.42 7.49 -17.37
C ARG A 21 7.53 6.43 -16.27
N ASP A 22 6.43 5.76 -15.96
CA ASP A 22 6.38 4.70 -14.96
C ASP A 22 5.74 3.46 -15.58
N GLU A 23 6.55 2.43 -15.85
CA GLU A 23 6.10 1.14 -16.37
C GLU A 23 5.63 0.28 -15.20
N LEU A 24 4.31 0.14 -15.06
CA LEU A 24 3.74 -0.58 -13.92
C LEU A 24 4.04 -2.09 -13.99
N PRO A 25 4.36 -2.74 -12.86
CA PRO A 25 4.49 -4.20 -12.82
C PRO A 25 3.17 -4.89 -13.18
N GLU A 26 3.27 -6.09 -13.77
CA GLU A 26 2.09 -6.79 -14.34
C GLU A 26 1.01 -7.14 -13.32
N GLY A 27 1.39 -7.23 -12.04
CA GLY A 27 0.47 -7.50 -10.95
C GLY A 27 -0.40 -6.31 -10.54
N LEU A 28 -0.24 -5.13 -11.14
CA LEU A 28 -1.10 -3.99 -10.86
C LEU A 28 -2.25 -3.90 -11.87
N ASP A 29 -3.43 -3.56 -11.38
CA ASP A 29 -4.62 -3.37 -12.19
C ASP A 29 -4.77 -1.88 -12.58
N VAL A 30 -4.39 -1.58 -13.82
CA VAL A 30 -4.42 -0.24 -14.41
C VAL A 30 -5.84 0.36 -14.44
N THR A 31 -6.90 -0.47 -14.46
CA THR A 31 -8.28 0.02 -14.43
C THR A 31 -8.65 0.68 -13.10
N THR A 32 -7.90 0.36 -12.03
CA THR A 32 -8.07 0.94 -10.70
C THR A 32 -7.24 2.21 -10.47
N LEU A 33 -6.55 2.70 -11.51
CA LEU A 33 -5.67 3.86 -11.41
C LEU A 33 -6.45 5.12 -11.05
N ILE A 34 -6.05 5.73 -9.93
CA ILE A 34 -6.52 7.04 -9.50
C ILE A 34 -5.32 7.99 -9.49
N ARG A 35 -5.36 9.01 -10.36
CA ARG A 35 -4.36 10.08 -10.39
C ARG A 35 -4.44 10.88 -9.09
N GLY A 36 -3.28 11.17 -8.50
CA GLY A 36 -3.17 11.98 -7.30
C GLY A 36 -2.76 13.43 -7.62
N ALA A 37 -2.28 14.12 -6.57
CA ALA A 37 -1.71 15.45 -6.68
C ALA A 37 -0.36 15.44 -7.41
N ALA A 38 -0.04 16.56 -8.05
CA ALA A 38 1.27 16.86 -8.61
C ALA A 38 1.67 18.30 -8.22
N SER A 39 2.96 18.61 -8.26
CA SER A 39 3.45 19.95 -7.92
C SER A 39 3.15 21.00 -8.97
N HIS A 40 2.98 20.59 -10.24
CA HIS A 40 2.78 21.49 -11.37
C HIS A 40 1.67 20.97 -12.30
N PRO A 41 1.09 21.84 -13.15
CA PRO A 41 0.17 21.40 -14.20
C PRO A 41 0.82 20.37 -15.13
N TYR A 42 0.05 19.36 -15.53
CA TYR A 42 0.56 18.28 -16.38
C TYR A 42 -0.47 17.79 -17.38
N GLN A 43 0.04 17.22 -18.46
CA GLN A 43 -0.71 16.31 -19.32
C GLN A 43 -0.44 14.88 -18.88
N PHE A 44 -1.45 14.01 -18.97
CA PHE A 44 -1.34 12.62 -18.57
C PHE A 44 -1.89 11.71 -19.66
N ARG A 45 -1.18 10.62 -19.91
CA ARG A 45 -1.61 9.56 -20.82
C ARG A 45 -1.05 8.22 -20.36
N ILE A 46 -1.68 7.16 -20.85
CA ILE A 46 -1.16 5.80 -20.72
C ILE A 46 -0.64 5.40 -22.10
N GLU A 47 0.62 4.97 -22.17
CA GLU A 47 1.19 4.36 -23.36
C GLU A 47 1.15 2.85 -23.25
N GLY A 48 0.88 2.18 -24.38
CA GLY A 48 0.67 0.73 -24.39
C GLY A 48 -0.46 0.34 -23.43
N GLU A 49 -0.20 -0.67 -22.61
CA GLU A 49 -1.19 -1.18 -21.66
C GLU A 49 -0.97 -0.67 -20.23
N ARG A 50 0.25 -0.23 -19.88
CA ARG A 50 0.64 -0.03 -18.47
C ARG A 50 1.72 1.03 -18.20
N THR A 51 2.19 1.75 -19.22
CA THR A 51 3.15 2.84 -19.00
C THR A 51 2.40 4.12 -18.68
N LEU A 52 2.53 4.61 -17.46
CA LEU A 52 1.97 5.90 -17.06
C LEU A 52 2.91 7.01 -17.48
N VAL A 53 2.41 8.05 -18.15
CA VAL A 53 3.22 9.16 -18.64
C VAL A 53 2.64 10.50 -18.19
N TRP A 54 3.43 11.25 -17.43
CA TRP A 54 3.16 12.64 -17.07
C TRP A 54 4.10 13.56 -17.84
N THR A 55 3.55 14.58 -18.50
CA THR A 55 4.32 15.63 -19.17
C THR A 55 4.02 16.96 -18.51
N PHE A 56 5.05 17.57 -17.92
CA PHE A 56 5.03 18.91 -17.34
C PHE A 56 5.68 19.86 -18.33
N ASP A 57 4.89 20.51 -19.17
CA ASP A 57 5.35 21.53 -20.11
C ASP A 57 5.33 22.91 -19.47
N ASN A 58 6.29 23.77 -19.85
CA ASN A 58 6.45 25.13 -19.33
C ASN A 58 6.53 25.17 -17.79
N ILE A 59 7.18 24.17 -17.19
CA ILE A 59 7.29 24.04 -15.74
C ILE A 59 8.20 25.13 -15.13
N ASN A 60 9.13 25.69 -15.91
CA ASN A 60 10.08 26.73 -15.48
C ASN A 60 10.77 26.37 -14.15
N LEU A 61 11.28 25.15 -14.04
CA LEU A 61 11.83 24.60 -12.81
C LEU A 61 13.27 25.13 -12.63
N PRO A 62 13.54 26.03 -11.67
CA PRO A 62 14.86 26.62 -11.49
C PRO A 62 15.87 25.58 -11.05
N ASP A 63 17.15 25.89 -11.20
CA ASP A 63 18.22 25.03 -10.72
C ASP A 63 18.36 25.13 -9.19
N SER A 64 18.86 24.05 -8.58
CA SER A 64 19.03 23.96 -7.13
C SER A 64 20.03 24.96 -6.54
N THR A 65 20.94 25.54 -7.34
CA THR A 65 21.93 26.51 -6.84
C THR A 65 21.38 27.93 -6.80
N SER A 66 20.49 28.28 -7.73
CA SER A 66 19.80 29.57 -7.76
C SER A 66 18.57 29.60 -6.86
N ASN A 67 17.79 28.51 -6.80
CA ASN A 67 16.59 28.41 -5.98
C ASN A 67 16.25 26.95 -5.61
N GLU A 68 16.88 26.45 -4.56
CA GLU A 68 16.71 25.08 -4.07
C GLU A 68 15.25 24.73 -3.73
N ALA A 69 14.51 25.63 -3.07
CA ALA A 69 13.16 25.34 -2.62
C ALA A 69 12.18 25.10 -3.79
N GLU A 70 12.34 25.85 -4.88
CA GLU A 70 11.50 25.76 -6.07
C GLU A 70 12.06 24.79 -7.13
N SER A 71 13.24 24.19 -6.93
CA SER A 71 13.83 23.25 -7.90
C SER A 71 13.23 21.84 -7.84
N HIS A 72 12.26 21.61 -6.95
CA HIS A 72 11.62 20.31 -6.70
C HIS A 72 10.29 20.13 -7.42
N GLY A 73 9.96 18.89 -7.75
CA GLY A 73 8.62 18.52 -8.16
C GLY A 73 8.22 17.09 -7.82
N PHE A 74 6.93 16.79 -7.99
CA PHE A 74 6.41 15.46 -7.72
C PHE A 74 5.13 15.15 -8.51
N ALA A 75 4.84 13.86 -8.67
CA ALA A 75 3.55 13.33 -9.07
C ALA A 75 3.16 12.17 -8.14
N THR A 76 1.86 12.01 -7.85
CA THR A 76 1.34 10.90 -7.05
C THR A 76 0.23 10.16 -7.79
N PHE A 77 0.09 8.87 -7.50
CA PHE A 77 -1.02 8.07 -7.98
C PHE A 77 -1.32 6.93 -7.00
N LYS A 78 -2.54 6.41 -7.08
CA LYS A 78 -2.99 5.24 -6.35
C LYS A 78 -3.44 4.17 -7.33
N ILE A 79 -3.07 2.93 -7.06
CA ILE A 79 -3.41 1.77 -7.88
C ILE A 79 -3.53 0.52 -7.01
N THR A 80 -4.33 -0.44 -7.42
CA THR A 80 -4.62 -1.67 -6.67
C THR A 80 -3.94 -2.86 -7.36
N PRO A 81 -3.37 -3.81 -6.60
CA PRO A 81 -2.93 -5.09 -7.16
C PRO A 81 -4.10 -5.89 -7.73
N LYS A 82 -3.82 -6.79 -8.67
CA LYS A 82 -4.75 -7.81 -9.14
C LYS A 82 -5.11 -8.76 -7.98
N LEU A 83 -6.33 -9.29 -8.02
CA LEU A 83 -6.91 -10.07 -6.91
C LEU A 83 -6.28 -11.46 -6.73
N ASP A 84 -5.64 -12.00 -7.76
CA ASP A 84 -5.18 -13.39 -7.88
C ASP A 84 -3.66 -13.55 -7.73
N LEU A 85 -2.98 -12.54 -7.19
CA LEU A 85 -1.55 -12.63 -6.91
C LEU A 85 -1.28 -13.56 -5.72
N ALA A 86 -0.28 -14.43 -5.86
CA ALA A 86 0.15 -15.32 -4.78
C ALA A 86 0.78 -14.54 -3.61
N ASP A 87 0.62 -15.05 -2.40
CA ASP A 87 1.35 -14.54 -1.23
C ASP A 87 2.87 -14.59 -1.49
N GLY A 88 3.55 -13.52 -1.09
CA GLY A 88 4.97 -13.31 -1.35
C GLY A 88 5.28 -12.68 -2.72
N THR A 89 4.28 -12.43 -3.58
CA THR A 89 4.52 -11.77 -4.88
C THR A 89 5.07 -10.37 -4.68
N GLU A 90 6.26 -10.10 -5.19
CA GLU A 90 6.87 -8.77 -5.18
C GLU A 90 6.44 -7.96 -6.41
N LEU A 91 6.08 -6.71 -6.17
CA LEU A 91 5.71 -5.72 -7.18
C LEU A 91 6.72 -4.57 -7.16
N PRO A 92 7.89 -4.75 -7.81
CA PRO A 92 8.88 -3.69 -7.94
C PRO A 92 8.37 -2.60 -8.88
N ASN A 93 8.53 -1.33 -8.49
CA ASN A 93 8.17 -0.17 -9.31
C ASN A 93 9.29 0.87 -9.27
N LYS A 94 9.59 1.48 -10.41
CA LYS A 94 10.51 2.61 -10.56
C LYS A 94 10.08 3.47 -11.74
N ALA A 95 10.40 4.75 -11.71
CA ALA A 95 10.09 5.68 -12.79
C ALA A 95 11.36 6.18 -13.49
N GLU A 96 11.17 6.60 -14.72
CA GLU A 96 12.14 7.28 -15.56
C GLU A 96 11.76 8.76 -15.67
N ILE A 97 12.75 9.63 -15.50
CA ILE A 97 12.57 11.08 -15.50
C ILE A 97 13.42 11.66 -16.63
N TYR A 98 12.78 12.43 -17.50
CA TYR A 98 13.43 13.13 -18.61
C TYR A 98 13.30 14.63 -18.39
N PHE A 99 14.43 15.32 -18.29
CA PHE A 99 14.49 16.77 -18.20
C PHE A 99 14.89 17.34 -19.57
N ASP A 100 14.02 18.12 -20.20
CA ASP A 100 14.19 18.64 -21.55
C ASP A 100 14.68 17.57 -22.53
N ASN A 101 15.89 17.74 -23.08
CA ASN A 101 16.57 16.81 -24.00
C ASN A 101 17.80 16.14 -23.35
N SER A 102 17.83 16.07 -22.02
CA SER A 102 18.92 15.46 -21.25
C SER A 102 18.81 13.95 -21.18
N ALA A 103 19.86 13.31 -20.65
CA ALA A 103 19.83 11.89 -20.35
C ALA A 103 18.76 11.54 -19.31
N VAL A 104 18.24 10.32 -19.39
CA VAL A 104 17.23 9.80 -18.47
C VAL A 104 17.80 9.61 -17.06
N VAL A 105 17.03 10.01 -16.05
CA VAL A 105 17.31 9.74 -14.64
C VAL A 105 16.33 8.68 -14.14
N ILE A 106 16.85 7.59 -13.58
CA ILE A 106 16.03 6.48 -13.06
C ILE A 106 15.89 6.65 -11.55
N THR A 107 14.68 6.53 -11.02
CA THR A 107 14.45 6.58 -9.57
C THR A 107 14.99 5.33 -8.87
N ASN A 108 15.05 5.35 -7.54
CA ASN A 108 15.15 4.11 -6.79
C ASN A 108 13.93 3.21 -7.07
N THR A 109 14.14 1.90 -6.94
CA THR A 109 13.04 0.93 -6.98
C THR A 109 12.40 0.83 -5.61
N VAL A 110 11.06 0.84 -5.56
CA VAL A 110 10.29 0.45 -4.37
C VAL A 110 9.66 -0.91 -4.61
N ILE A 111 9.62 -1.76 -3.59
CA ILE A 111 9.04 -3.11 -3.67
C ILE A 111 7.85 -3.17 -2.72
N ASN A 112 6.68 -3.52 -3.24
CA ASN A 112 5.55 -3.92 -2.41
C ASN A 112 5.33 -5.42 -2.54
N THR A 113 5.18 -6.12 -1.44
CA THR A 113 4.95 -7.57 -1.44
C THR A 113 3.49 -7.86 -1.11
N ILE A 114 2.85 -8.72 -1.90
CA ILE A 114 1.51 -9.22 -1.65
C ILE A 114 1.55 -10.24 -0.51
N GLY A 115 0.54 -10.19 0.35
CA GLY A 115 0.36 -11.16 1.42
C GLY A 115 0.58 -10.57 2.81
N GLU A 116 1.00 -11.42 3.73
CA GLU A 116 1.05 -11.10 5.15
C GLU A 116 2.13 -10.05 5.46
N PRO A 117 1.91 -9.19 6.48
CA PRO A 117 2.99 -8.36 7.00
C PRO A 117 4.16 -9.23 7.46
N ALA A 118 5.37 -8.93 6.98
CA ALA A 118 6.58 -9.70 7.30
C ALA A 118 7.05 -9.53 8.76
N ASP A 119 6.72 -8.41 9.41
CA ASP A 119 7.23 -8.01 10.73
C ASP A 119 6.36 -8.41 11.94
N VAL A 120 5.66 -9.54 11.88
CA VAL A 120 4.80 -9.98 12.98
C VAL A 120 5.62 -10.86 13.93
N LYS A 121 5.85 -10.39 15.17
CA LYS A 121 6.69 -11.11 16.13
C LYS A 121 5.93 -12.27 16.77
N PRO A 122 6.62 -13.32 17.27
CA PRO A 122 5.99 -14.33 18.11
C PRO A 122 5.21 -13.68 19.26
N GLY A 123 3.93 -14.02 19.38
CA GLY A 123 2.99 -13.44 20.34
C GLY A 123 2.20 -12.23 19.85
N ASP A 124 2.39 -11.79 18.62
CA ASP A 124 1.57 -10.76 17.99
C ASP A 124 0.37 -11.34 17.23
N MET A 125 -0.56 -10.45 16.91
CA MET A 125 -1.66 -10.72 15.99
C MET A 125 -1.58 -9.75 14.81
N ALA A 126 -1.73 -10.29 13.60
CA ALA A 126 -1.82 -9.53 12.37
C ALA A 126 -3.25 -9.56 11.81
N ILE A 127 -3.69 -8.43 11.29
CA ILE A 127 -4.97 -8.29 10.60
C ILE A 127 -4.67 -7.66 9.24
N PHE A 128 -4.95 -8.36 8.15
CA PHE A 128 -4.62 -7.91 6.80
C PHE A 128 -5.62 -8.42 5.74
N PRO A 129 -5.90 -7.64 4.68
CA PRO A 129 -5.52 -6.24 4.54
C PRO A 129 -6.21 -5.37 5.59
N ASN A 130 -5.47 -4.40 6.12
CA ASN A 130 -6.00 -3.38 7.01
C ASN A 130 -5.58 -2.01 6.45
N PRO A 131 -6.48 -1.22 5.87
CA PRO A 131 -7.94 -1.34 6.00
C PRO A 131 -8.57 -2.39 5.06
N MET A 132 -9.58 -3.12 5.55
CA MET A 132 -10.27 -4.20 4.84
C MET A 132 -11.26 -3.68 3.79
N GLY A 133 -11.35 -4.41 2.68
CA GLY A 133 -12.41 -4.27 1.69
C GLY A 133 -13.53 -5.29 1.96
N ASP A 134 -13.57 -6.36 1.17
CA ASP A 134 -14.58 -7.42 1.28
C ASP A 134 -14.27 -8.45 2.37
N TYR A 135 -13.00 -8.61 2.74
CA TYR A 135 -12.56 -9.50 3.81
C TYR A 135 -11.22 -9.05 4.40
N ALA A 136 -10.89 -9.61 5.57
CA ALA A 136 -9.59 -9.53 6.20
C ALA A 136 -9.26 -10.87 6.86
N THR A 137 -7.99 -11.26 6.78
CA THR A 137 -7.44 -12.40 7.50
C THR A 137 -6.87 -11.93 8.83
N ILE A 138 -7.27 -12.63 9.89
CA ILE A 138 -6.70 -12.51 11.22
C ILE A 138 -5.74 -13.69 11.41
N ARG A 139 -4.50 -13.39 11.76
CA ARG A 139 -3.47 -14.38 12.07
C ARG A 139 -2.89 -14.11 13.45
N ILE A 140 -2.75 -15.14 14.26
CA ILE A 140 -1.90 -15.09 15.46
C ILE A 140 -0.56 -15.75 15.14
N VAL A 141 0.52 -15.18 15.67
CA VAL A 141 1.86 -15.78 15.58
C VAL A 141 2.13 -16.42 16.93
N PRO A 142 2.18 -17.77 17.03
CA PRO A 142 2.41 -18.43 18.30
C PRO A 142 3.71 -17.96 18.96
N ARG A 143 3.70 -17.75 20.29
CA ARG A 143 4.90 -17.33 21.04
C ARG A 143 6.02 -18.37 21.03
N GLN A 144 5.67 -19.64 20.87
CA GLN A 144 6.62 -20.75 20.88
C GLN A 144 6.24 -21.75 19.78
N LEU A 145 7.19 -22.04 18.88
CA LEU A 145 7.02 -22.92 17.73
C LEU A 145 6.89 -24.42 18.09
N ASN A 146 7.25 -24.81 19.32
CA ASN A 146 7.48 -26.22 19.70
C ASN A 146 6.60 -26.74 20.85
N LEU A 147 5.51 -26.05 21.22
CA LEU A 147 4.49 -26.53 22.15
C LEU A 147 3.13 -26.37 21.50
N ASN A 148 2.25 -27.38 21.54
CA ASN A 148 0.86 -27.40 20.99
C ASN A 148 0.44 -26.02 20.47
N GLU A 149 0.39 -25.83 19.16
CA GLU A 149 0.30 -24.49 18.56
C GLU A 149 -0.79 -23.65 19.25
N GLU A 150 -0.48 -22.38 19.51
CA GLU A 150 -1.50 -21.42 19.96
C GLU A 150 -2.48 -21.25 18.80
N GLU A 151 -3.67 -21.84 18.95
CA GLU A 151 -4.71 -21.81 17.92
C GLU A 151 -5.81 -20.85 18.33
N ILE A 152 -6.42 -20.22 17.33
CA ILE A 152 -7.57 -19.35 17.49
C ILE A 152 -8.76 -20.20 17.91
N GLN A 153 -9.35 -19.90 19.08
CA GLN A 153 -10.56 -20.55 19.58
C GLN A 153 -11.80 -19.70 19.26
N SER A 154 -11.71 -18.38 19.43
CA SER A 154 -12.80 -17.46 19.13
C SER A 154 -12.30 -16.07 18.73
N ILE A 155 -13.13 -15.36 17.97
CA ILE A 155 -12.93 -13.99 17.52
C ILE A 155 -14.18 -13.18 17.83
N GLU A 156 -13.99 -12.01 18.45
CA GLU A 156 -15.05 -11.03 18.69
C GLU A 156 -14.65 -9.68 18.09
N ILE A 157 -15.58 -9.03 17.39
CA ILE A 157 -15.38 -7.69 16.83
C ILE A 157 -16.34 -6.71 17.49
N PHE A 158 -15.82 -5.58 17.92
CA PHE A 158 -16.55 -4.54 18.64
C PHE A 158 -16.45 -3.20 17.93
N THR A 159 -17.53 -2.42 18.00
CA THR A 159 -17.50 -0.99 17.67
C THR A 159 -16.64 -0.21 18.68
N PRO A 160 -16.28 1.05 18.41
CA PRO A 160 -15.55 1.88 19.36
C PRO A 160 -16.30 2.14 20.68
N LEU A 161 -17.63 1.97 20.67
CA LEU A 161 -18.49 2.07 21.85
C LEU A 161 -18.57 0.75 22.65
N GLY A 162 -17.85 -0.29 22.24
CA GLY A 162 -17.84 -1.59 22.91
C GLY A 162 -19.01 -2.52 22.56
N VAL A 163 -19.87 -2.13 21.61
CA VAL A 163 -20.95 -3.01 21.12
C VAL A 163 -20.35 -4.12 20.26
N LYS A 164 -20.61 -5.38 20.60
CA LYS A 164 -20.20 -6.55 19.82
C LYS A 164 -21.03 -6.66 18.54
N VAL A 165 -20.35 -6.78 17.40
CA VAL A 165 -20.97 -6.86 16.06
C VAL A 165 -20.66 -8.16 15.33
N VAL A 166 -19.57 -8.85 15.68
CA VAL A 166 -19.24 -10.19 15.14
C VAL A 166 -18.78 -11.07 16.29
N SER A 167 -19.19 -12.34 16.28
CA SER A 167 -18.73 -13.40 17.18
C SER A 167 -18.53 -14.65 16.35
N LEU A 168 -17.32 -15.19 16.32
CA LEU A 168 -16.97 -16.45 15.69
C LEU A 168 -16.36 -17.36 16.76
N ASP A 169 -16.89 -18.57 16.90
CA ASP A 169 -16.52 -19.52 17.95
C ASP A 169 -16.15 -20.88 17.35
N SER A 170 -15.53 -21.74 18.16
CA SER A 170 -15.13 -23.11 17.76
C SER A 170 -14.20 -23.14 16.53
N LEU A 171 -13.31 -22.14 16.45
CA LEU A 171 -12.31 -22.04 15.40
C LEU A 171 -11.11 -22.96 15.71
N THR A 172 -10.33 -23.28 14.68
CA THR A 172 -9.07 -24.04 14.80
C THR A 172 -8.01 -23.45 13.88
N GLY A 173 -6.74 -23.69 14.21
CA GLY A 173 -5.58 -23.17 13.48
C GLY A 173 -5.19 -21.73 13.85
N THR A 174 -4.19 -21.20 13.15
CA THR A 174 -3.56 -19.90 13.47
C THR A 174 -4.06 -18.74 12.61
N ARG A 175 -4.96 -19.02 11.65
CA ARG A 175 -5.49 -18.08 10.66
C ARG A 175 -6.98 -18.24 10.47
N VAL A 176 -7.71 -17.13 10.43
CA VAL A 176 -9.15 -17.10 10.15
C VAL A 176 -9.47 -15.93 9.25
N THR A 177 -10.25 -16.18 8.19
CA THR A 177 -10.75 -15.12 7.31
C THR A 177 -12.08 -14.59 7.84
N VAL A 178 -12.20 -13.28 7.97
CA VAL A 178 -13.41 -12.57 8.34
C VAL A 178 -13.91 -11.81 7.12
N ALA A 179 -15.09 -12.17 6.62
CA ALA A 179 -15.78 -11.40 5.61
C ALA A 179 -16.32 -10.10 6.20
N ARG A 180 -16.38 -9.04 5.38
CA ARG A 180 -16.94 -7.74 5.75
C ARG A 180 -18.38 -7.87 6.23
N GLY A 181 -19.20 -8.62 5.50
CA GLY A 181 -20.64 -8.72 5.78
C GLY A 181 -21.29 -7.35 5.89
N GLU A 182 -22.00 -7.12 6.99
CA GLU A 182 -22.74 -5.88 7.28
C GLU A 182 -21.90 -4.82 8.01
N LEU A 183 -20.58 -5.02 8.16
CA LEU A 183 -19.72 -4.03 8.79
C LEU A 183 -19.69 -2.75 7.95
N ALA A 184 -20.23 -1.68 8.53
CA ALA A 184 -20.13 -0.33 7.98
C ALA A 184 -18.68 0.15 7.97
N ALA A 185 -18.35 1.07 7.07
CA ALA A 185 -17.04 1.71 7.04
C ALA A 185 -16.75 2.40 8.39
N GLY A 186 -15.57 2.16 8.94
CA GLY A 186 -15.22 2.64 10.27
C GLY A 186 -14.18 1.79 11.01
N TYR A 187 -13.87 2.21 12.23
CA TYR A 187 -12.91 1.53 13.10
C TYR A 187 -13.59 0.51 14.02
N TYR A 188 -12.96 -0.64 14.19
CA TYR A 188 -13.40 -1.71 15.07
C TYR A 188 -12.24 -2.24 15.90
N PHE A 189 -12.57 -2.80 17.07
CA PHE A 189 -11.64 -3.55 17.90
C PHE A 189 -11.88 -5.04 17.72
N VAL A 190 -10.80 -5.78 17.47
CA VAL A 190 -10.82 -7.23 17.33
C VAL A 190 -10.19 -7.82 18.59
N ARG A 191 -10.87 -8.81 19.18
CA ARG A 191 -10.37 -9.64 20.27
C ARG A 191 -10.33 -11.08 19.82
N VAL A 192 -9.20 -11.74 20.06
CA VAL A 192 -9.02 -13.16 19.73
C VAL A 192 -8.63 -13.90 20.99
N LYS A 193 -9.30 -15.01 21.28
CA LYS A 193 -8.94 -15.91 22.37
C LYS A 193 -8.34 -17.18 21.81
N SER A 194 -7.18 -17.59 22.33
CA SER A 194 -6.56 -18.86 21.92
C SER A 194 -7.06 -20.05 22.73
N ASN A 195 -6.79 -21.25 22.22
CA ASN A 195 -6.96 -22.53 22.93
C ASN A 195 -6.21 -22.59 24.28
N LYS A 196 -5.16 -21.79 24.46
CA LYS A 196 -4.41 -21.62 25.73
C LYS A 196 -4.96 -20.51 26.63
N GLY A 197 -6.07 -19.88 26.25
CA GLY A 197 -6.69 -18.77 27.00
C GLY A 197 -5.98 -17.43 26.86
N ILE A 198 -4.99 -17.30 25.98
CA ILE A 198 -4.30 -16.03 25.71
C ILE A 198 -5.23 -15.13 24.90
N LEU A 199 -5.31 -13.86 25.28
CA LEU A 199 -6.08 -12.84 24.59
C LEU A 199 -5.17 -11.97 23.73
N TYR A 200 -5.49 -11.87 22.45
CA TYR A 200 -4.89 -10.93 21.50
C TYR A 200 -5.91 -9.84 21.19
N THR A 201 -5.42 -8.62 20.96
CA THR A 201 -6.28 -7.49 20.57
C THR A 201 -5.65 -6.73 19.42
N GLY A 202 -6.49 -6.18 18.55
CA GLY A 202 -6.04 -5.45 17.37
C GLY A 202 -7.11 -4.49 16.89
N LYS A 203 -6.71 -3.62 15.96
CA LYS A 203 -7.60 -2.64 15.34
C LYS A 203 -7.86 -3.05 13.90
N LEU A 204 -9.11 -3.00 13.50
CA LEU A 204 -9.55 -3.26 12.13
C LEU A 204 -10.21 -1.98 11.60
N LEU A 205 -9.75 -1.48 10.47
CA LEU A 205 -10.40 -0.38 9.75
C LEU A 205 -11.12 -0.96 8.53
N VAL A 206 -12.41 -0.67 8.38
CA VAL A 206 -13.24 -1.06 7.23
C VAL A 206 -13.39 0.15 6.32
N LYS A 207 -13.16 -0.03 5.00
CA LYS A 207 -13.31 1.04 4.00
C LYS A 207 -14.76 1.22 3.54
#